data_AF-A0A7C6AZB6-F1
#
_entry.id   AF-A0A7C6AZB6-F1
#
_cell.length_a   1.000
_cell.length_b   1.000
_cell.length_c   1.000
_cell.angle_alpha   90.00
_cell.angle_beta   90.00
_cell.angle_gamma   90.00
#
_symmetry.space_group_name_H-M   'P 1'
#
loop_
_entity.id
_entity.type
_entity.pdbx_description
1 polymer ?
#
loop_
_entity_poly.entity_id
_entity_poly.type
_entity_poly.pdbx_seq_one_letter_code
_entity_poly.pdbx_strand_id
1 'polypeptide(L)'
;VKRRIDRLNQERNDWIERLDEAIVKALTAWGVVLRPRARLNTETPGSAIDRLSILSLRIYHMEEQARRLDVDEDHREKARQKLDILYRQHEDLSEALAELLADIFAGRCEMRIYRQFKMYNDPAYNPYLYQRRQRPAA
;
A
#
# COMPACT_ATOMS: atom_id res chain seq x y z
N VAL A 1 2.85 -18.79 12.92
CA VAL A 1 2.23 -17.44 12.75
C VAL A 1 3.06 -16.52 11.87
N LYS A 2 4.30 -16.14 12.26
CA LYS A 2 5.19 -15.23 11.48
C LYS A 2 5.31 -15.55 9.98
N ARG A 3 5.64 -16.79 9.61
CA ARG A 3 5.78 -17.21 8.20
C ARG A 3 4.55 -16.94 7.33
N ARG A 4 3.35 -17.06 7.92
CA ARG A 4 2.09 -16.80 7.22
C ARG A 4 1.87 -15.31 7.01
N ILE A 5 2.21 -14.49 8.00
CA ILE A 5 2.16 -13.02 7.90
C ILE A 5 3.13 -12.52 6.84
N ASP A 6 4.36 -13.03 6.84
CA ASP A 6 5.38 -12.66 5.85
C ASP A 6 4.93 -12.99 4.42
N ARG A 7 4.27 -14.15 4.23
CA ARG A 7 3.68 -14.54 2.95
C ARG A 7 2.55 -13.60 2.52
N LEU A 8 1.61 -13.29 3.40
CA LEU A 8 0.51 -12.37 3.08
C LEU A 8 1.00 -10.96 2.75
N ASN A 9 2.03 -10.49 3.46
CA ASN A 9 2.67 -9.21 3.17
C ASN A 9 3.37 -9.23 1.80
N GLN A 10 3.93 -10.36 1.39
CA GLN A 10 4.47 -10.52 0.05
C GLN A 10 3.37 -10.50 -1.00
N GLU A 11 2.32 -11.32 -0.83
CA GLU A 11 1.19 -11.36 -1.75
C GLU A 11 0.55 -9.98 -1.95
N ARG A 12 0.38 -9.22 -0.87
CA ARG A 12 -0.12 -7.83 -0.93
C ARG A 12 0.79 -6.93 -1.76
N ASN A 13 2.11 -6.99 -1.54
CA ASN A 13 3.06 -6.21 -2.33
C ASN A 13 3.05 -6.62 -3.82
N ASP A 14 2.94 -7.91 -4.10
CA ASP A 14 2.85 -8.43 -5.46
C ASP A 14 1.57 -7.91 -6.17
N TRP A 15 0.47 -7.77 -5.43
CA TRP A 15 -0.76 -7.16 -5.96
C TRP A 15 -0.62 -5.67 -6.25
N ILE A 16 0.11 -4.93 -5.41
CA ILE A 16 0.44 -3.51 -5.68
C ILE A 16 1.21 -3.40 -7.00
N GLU A 17 2.27 -4.20 -7.16
CA GLU A 17 3.08 -4.18 -8.39
C GLU A 17 2.26 -4.58 -9.62
N ARG A 18 1.40 -5.60 -9.51
CA ARG A 18 0.52 -6.03 -10.61
C ARG A 18 -0.46 -4.96 -11.05
N LEU A 19 -1.01 -4.21 -10.10
CA LEU A 19 -1.92 -3.11 -10.38
C LEU A 19 -1.18 -1.98 -11.10
N ASP A 20 0.01 -1.63 -10.62
CA ASP A 20 0.85 -0.62 -11.27
C ASP A 20 1.27 -1.05 -12.70
N GLU A 21 1.63 -2.32 -12.89
CA GLU A 21 1.91 -2.89 -14.21
C GLU A 21 0.70 -2.82 -15.15
N ALA A 22 -0.51 -3.06 -14.63
CA ALA A 22 -1.74 -2.96 -15.42
C ALA A 22 -2.01 -1.50 -15.87
N ILE A 23 -1.77 -0.53 -14.99
CA ILE A 23 -1.92 0.90 -15.33
C ILE A 23 -0.90 1.30 -16.40
N VAL A 24 0.37 0.92 -16.27
CA VAL A 24 1.39 1.20 -17.30
C VAL A 24 1.02 0.60 -18.66
N LYS A 25 0.48 -0.63 -18.67
CA LYS A 25 -0.03 -1.26 -19.91
C LYS A 25 -1.19 -0.46 -20.50
N ALA A 26 -2.12 0.04 -19.68
CA ALA A 26 -3.22 0.87 -20.12
C ALA A 26 -2.74 2.21 -20.73
N LEU A 27 -1.78 2.88 -20.08
CA LEU A 27 -1.18 4.12 -20.60
C LEU A 27 -0.55 3.91 -21.98
N THR A 28 0.17 2.80 -22.13
CA THR A 28 0.79 2.42 -23.41
C THR A 28 -0.27 2.14 -24.47
N ALA A 29 -1.29 1.36 -24.14
CA ALA A 29 -2.38 1.01 -25.05
C ALA A 29 -3.20 2.23 -25.50
N TRP A 30 -3.36 3.22 -24.62
CA TRP A 30 -4.08 4.47 -24.92
C TRP A 30 -3.19 5.54 -25.55
N GLY A 31 -1.91 5.26 -25.79
CA GLY A 31 -1.00 6.20 -26.44
C GLY A 31 -0.72 7.46 -25.62
N VAL A 32 -0.72 7.35 -24.29
CA VAL A 32 -0.41 8.49 -23.41
C VAL A 32 1.07 8.83 -23.55
N VAL A 33 1.36 10.06 -23.99
CA VAL A 33 2.72 10.58 -24.15
C VAL A 33 3.07 11.52 -22.98
N LEU A 34 4.25 11.32 -22.39
CA LEU A 34 4.75 12.20 -21.34
C LEU A 34 5.00 13.61 -21.89
N ARG A 35 4.50 14.61 -21.17
CA ARG A 35 4.74 16.01 -21.49
C ARG A 35 6.17 16.41 -21.11
N PRO A 36 6.74 17.44 -21.76
CA PRO A 36 7.97 18.06 -21.28
C PRO A 36 7.83 18.46 -19.82
N ARG A 37 8.83 18.13 -18.99
CA ARG A 37 8.86 18.38 -17.54
C ARG A 37 7.78 17.63 -16.74
N ALA A 38 7.30 16.48 -17.23
CA ALA A 38 6.47 15.60 -16.41
C ALA A 38 7.17 15.30 -15.08
N ARG A 39 6.43 15.43 -13.98
CA ARG A 39 6.97 15.22 -12.63
C ARG A 39 7.09 13.72 -12.36
N LEU A 40 8.15 13.31 -11.66
CA LEU A 40 8.22 11.98 -11.07
C LEU A 40 7.54 12.03 -9.70
N ASN A 41 6.62 11.12 -9.44
CA ASN A 41 6.08 10.93 -8.11
C ASN A 41 6.64 9.66 -7.48
N THR A 42 6.96 9.70 -6.18
CA THR A 42 7.46 8.52 -5.45
C THR A 42 6.34 7.55 -5.11
N GLU A 43 5.13 8.05 -5.04
CA GLU A 43 3.92 7.29 -4.77
C GLU A 43 3.28 6.83 -6.07
N THR A 44 2.90 5.56 -6.12
CA THR A 44 2.20 4.95 -7.26
C THR A 44 0.72 4.80 -6.94
N PRO A 45 -0.17 4.73 -7.96
CA PRO A 45 -1.57 4.44 -7.73
C PRO A 45 -1.79 3.15 -6.93
N GLY A 46 -1.00 2.10 -7.20
CA GLY A 46 -1.06 0.85 -6.45
C GLY A 46 -0.73 1.02 -4.96
N SER A 47 0.30 1.81 -4.63
CA SER A 47 0.66 2.06 -3.23
C SER A 47 -0.35 2.97 -2.50
N ALA A 48 -0.99 3.89 -3.22
CA ALA A 48 -2.10 4.67 -2.69
C ALA A 48 -3.34 3.81 -2.41
N ILE A 49 -3.68 2.88 -3.31
CA ILE A 49 -4.80 1.94 -3.14
C ILE A 49 -4.55 0.96 -1.98
N ASP A 50 -3.31 0.51 -1.76
CA ASP A 50 -2.96 -0.29 -0.56
C ASP A 50 -3.23 0.47 0.74
N ARG A 51 -2.81 1.74 0.81
CA ARG A 51 -3.05 2.57 1.99
C ARG A 51 -4.53 2.85 2.21
N LEU A 52 -5.30 3.11 1.14
CA LEU A 52 -6.76 3.23 1.22
C LEU A 52 -7.38 1.93 1.77
N SER A 53 -6.94 0.77 1.28
CA SER A 53 -7.44 -0.53 1.75
C SER A 53 -7.16 -0.73 3.25
N ILE A 54 -5.97 -0.33 3.73
CA ILE A 54 -5.64 -0.37 5.16
C ILE A 54 -6.51 0.61 5.96
N LEU A 55 -6.77 1.81 5.44
CA LEU A 55 -7.65 2.78 6.07
C LEU A 55 -9.09 2.26 6.16
N SER A 56 -9.63 1.65 5.11
CA SER A 56 -10.97 1.05 5.13
C SER A 56 -11.10 -0.03 6.21
N LEU A 57 -10.08 -0.88 6.38
CA LEU A 57 -10.07 -1.88 7.47
C LEU A 57 -10.03 -1.23 8.86
N ARG A 58 -9.25 -0.15 9.02
CA ARG A 58 -9.20 0.60 10.28
C ARG A 58 -10.53 1.27 10.59
N ILE A 59 -11.15 1.88 9.58
CA ILE A 59 -12.48 2.49 9.67
C ILE A 59 -13.49 1.45 10.12
N TYR A 60 -13.56 0.30 9.43
CA TYR A 60 -14.49 -0.78 9.77
C TYR A 60 -14.38 -1.20 11.26
N HIS A 61 -13.16 -1.48 11.74
CA HIS A 61 -12.98 -1.88 13.14
C HIS A 61 -13.19 -0.74 14.14
N MET A 62 -12.91 0.50 13.74
CA MET A 62 -13.17 1.66 14.59
C MET A 62 -14.68 1.95 14.70
N GLU A 63 -15.45 1.73 13.63
CA GLU A 63 -16.91 1.77 13.68
C GLU A 63 -17.47 0.74 14.65
N GLU A 64 -16.91 -0.49 14.67
CA GLU A 64 -17.29 -1.50 15.66
C GLU A 64 -17.05 -0.98 17.09
N GLN A 65 -15.89 -0.37 17.37
CA GLN A 65 -15.61 0.19 18.71
C GLN A 65 -16.55 1.35 19.08
N ALA A 66 -16.86 2.24 18.12
CA ALA A 66 -17.76 3.37 18.36
C ALA A 66 -19.21 2.95 18.65
N ARG A 67 -19.62 1.76 18.18
CA ARG A 67 -20.96 1.19 18.38
C ARG A 67 -21.06 0.23 19.58
N ARG A 68 -19.96 -0.04 20.28
CA ARG A 68 -19.95 -0.95 21.45
C ARG A 68 -20.82 -0.42 22.59
N LEU A 69 -21.68 -1.28 23.11
CA LEU A 69 -22.59 -0.99 24.22
C LEU A 69 -22.04 -1.46 25.58
N ASP A 70 -20.99 -2.27 25.57
CA ASP A 70 -20.34 -2.85 26.76
C ASP A 70 -19.22 -1.98 27.35
N VAL A 71 -19.15 -0.71 26.93
CA VAL A 71 -18.13 0.28 27.32
C VAL A 71 -18.80 1.59 27.74
N ASP A 72 -18.05 2.45 28.45
CA ASP A 72 -18.53 3.77 28.86
C ASP A 72 -18.66 4.75 27.66
N GLU A 73 -19.34 5.87 27.89
CA GLU A 73 -19.53 6.90 26.86
C GLU A 73 -18.22 7.58 26.48
N ASP A 74 -17.27 7.73 27.41
CA ASP A 74 -15.96 8.34 27.13
C ASP A 74 -15.15 7.49 26.12
N HIS A 75 -15.21 6.16 26.22
CA HIS A 75 -14.63 5.26 25.23
C HIS A 75 -15.27 5.44 23.86
N ARG A 76 -16.61 5.45 23.78
CA ARG A 76 -17.34 5.63 22.52
C ARG A 76 -17.01 6.97 21.87
N GLU A 77 -16.94 8.04 22.66
CA GLU A 77 -16.63 9.37 22.17
C GLU A 77 -15.21 9.46 21.63
N LYS A 78 -14.22 8.89 22.34
CA LYS A 78 -12.85 8.77 21.83
C LYS A 78 -12.76 7.94 20.56
N ALA A 79 -13.59 6.89 20.42
CA ALA A 79 -13.65 6.08 19.21
C ALA A 79 -14.24 6.89 18.04
N ARG A 80 -15.31 7.66 18.26
CA ARG A 80 -15.90 8.56 17.25
C ARG A 80 -14.91 9.63 16.78
N GLN A 81 -14.18 10.27 17.70
CA GLN A 81 -13.15 11.25 17.34
C GLN A 81 -12.04 10.65 16.47
N LYS A 82 -11.60 9.42 16.78
CA LYS A 82 -10.63 8.70 15.94
C LYS A 82 -11.22 8.32 14.59
N LEU A 83 -12.49 7.93 14.56
CA LEU A 83 -13.20 7.58 13.34
C LEU A 83 -13.29 8.79 12.39
N ASP A 84 -13.60 9.98 12.91
CA ASP A 84 -13.62 11.22 12.12
C ASP A 84 -12.27 11.51 11.47
N ILE A 85 -11.16 11.30 12.19
CA ILE A 85 -9.81 11.45 11.65
C ILE A 85 -9.57 10.42 10.52
N LEU A 86 -9.98 9.17 10.72
CA LEU A 86 -9.81 8.12 9.71
C LEU A 86 -10.62 8.40 8.44
N TYR A 87 -11.84 8.91 8.56
CA TYR A 87 -12.65 9.31 7.40
C TYR A 87 -12.01 10.46 6.62
N ARG A 88 -11.53 11.51 7.31
CA ARG A 88 -10.80 12.61 6.66
C ARG A 88 -9.54 12.11 5.94
N GLN A 89 -8.75 11.27 6.60
CA GLN A 89 -7.56 10.67 5.96
C GLN A 89 -7.91 9.83 4.73
N HIS A 90 -9.04 9.13 4.76
CA HIS A 90 -9.51 8.35 3.62
C HIS A 90 -9.98 9.26 2.48
N GLU A 91 -10.69 10.34 2.78
CA GLU A 91 -11.13 11.35 1.81
C GLU A 91 -9.94 12.06 1.16
N ASP A 92 -9.04 12.64 1.95
CA ASP A 92 -7.81 13.31 1.49
C ASP A 92 -7.00 12.40 0.56
N LEU A 93 -6.85 11.12 0.94
CA LEU A 93 -6.07 10.17 0.16
C LEU A 93 -6.80 9.74 -1.13
N SER A 94 -8.12 9.69 -1.12
CA SER A 94 -8.93 9.39 -2.30
C SER A 94 -8.84 10.52 -3.32
N GLU A 95 -8.92 11.78 -2.86
CA GLU A 95 -8.74 12.97 -3.71
C GLU A 95 -7.33 13.02 -4.30
N ALA A 96 -6.30 12.84 -3.47
CA ALA A 96 -4.91 12.81 -3.93
C ALA A 96 -4.67 11.69 -4.97
N LEU A 97 -5.28 10.52 -4.79
CA LEU A 97 -5.20 9.42 -5.78
C LEU A 97 -5.91 9.81 -7.10
N ALA A 98 -7.08 10.43 -7.02
CA ALA A 98 -7.80 10.88 -8.21
C ALA A 98 -6.99 11.91 -9.01
N GLU A 99 -6.38 12.88 -8.33
CA GLU A 99 -5.48 13.87 -8.95
C GLU A 99 -4.24 13.21 -9.56
N LEU A 100 -3.62 12.27 -8.84
CA LEU A 100 -2.46 11.53 -9.33
C LEU A 100 -2.80 10.76 -10.62
N LEU A 101 -3.92 10.04 -10.64
CA LEU A 101 -4.37 9.32 -11.83
C LEU A 101 -4.64 10.29 -12.98
N ALA A 102 -5.34 11.39 -12.73
CA ALA A 102 -5.63 12.39 -13.75
C ALA A 102 -4.34 12.97 -14.36
N ASP A 103 -3.32 13.23 -13.55
CA ASP A 103 -2.02 13.69 -14.01
C ASP A 103 -1.23 12.65 -14.80
N ILE A 104 -1.24 11.39 -14.35
CA ILE A 104 -0.60 10.28 -15.05
C ILE A 104 -1.24 10.09 -16.44
N PHE A 105 -2.57 10.01 -16.52
CA PHE A 105 -3.27 9.83 -17.79
C PHE A 105 -3.18 11.05 -18.72
N ALA A 106 -2.94 12.25 -18.17
CA ALA A 106 -2.67 13.44 -18.97
C ALA A 106 -1.20 13.61 -19.39
N GLY A 107 -0.32 12.66 -19.03
CA GLY A 107 1.12 12.71 -19.29
C GLY A 107 1.87 13.77 -18.48
N ARG A 108 1.27 14.32 -17.42
CA ARG A 108 1.90 15.31 -16.53
C ARG A 108 2.75 14.68 -15.44
N CYS A 109 2.51 13.41 -15.12
CA CYS A 109 3.28 12.64 -14.14
C CYS A 109 3.86 11.39 -14.79
N GLU A 110 5.16 11.17 -14.62
CA GLU A 110 5.81 9.90 -14.97
C GLU A 110 5.51 8.88 -13.88
N MET A 111 5.11 7.68 -14.30
CA MET A 111 4.91 6.54 -13.42
C MET A 111 6.10 5.58 -13.54
N ARG A 112 6.73 5.25 -12.41
CA ARG A 112 7.79 4.24 -12.33
C ARG A 112 7.38 3.11 -11.39
N ILE A 113 7.59 1.89 -11.85
CA ILE A 113 7.32 0.69 -11.05
C ILE A 113 8.55 0.40 -10.21
N TYR A 114 8.42 0.53 -8.89
CA TYR A 114 9.47 0.20 -7.93
C TYR A 114 9.24 -1.21 -7.38
N ARG A 115 10.03 -2.17 -7.85
CA ARG A 115 9.93 -3.56 -7.39
C ARG A 115 10.53 -3.74 -6.00
N GLN A 116 9.81 -4.44 -5.13
CA GLN A 116 10.26 -4.69 -3.76
C GLN A 116 11.12 -5.94 -3.67
N PHE A 117 12.44 -5.76 -3.57
CA PHE A 117 13.39 -6.85 -3.36
C PHE A 117 13.54 -7.16 -1.87
N LYS A 118 12.92 -8.24 -1.38
CA LYS A 118 13.11 -8.73 0.00
C LYS A 118 14.15 -9.85 0.06
N MET A 119 15.33 -9.54 0.57
CA MET A 119 16.44 -10.52 0.70
C MET A 119 16.10 -11.71 1.63
N TYR A 120 15.34 -11.48 2.71
CA TYR A 120 15.11 -12.51 3.72
C TYR A 120 14.10 -13.59 3.32
N ASN A 121 13.28 -13.31 2.31
CA ASN A 121 12.26 -14.25 1.83
C ASN A 121 12.85 -15.27 0.85
N ASP A 122 13.98 -14.95 0.22
CA ASP A 122 14.72 -15.86 -0.63
C ASP A 122 15.80 -16.60 0.18
N PRO A 123 15.74 -17.94 0.31
CA PRO A 123 16.77 -18.72 1.00
C PRO A 123 18.19 -18.51 0.46
N ALA A 124 18.35 -18.14 -0.81
CA ALA A 124 19.63 -17.88 -1.44
C ALA A 124 20.25 -16.53 -0.99
N TYR A 125 19.42 -15.54 -0.68
CA TYR A 125 19.87 -14.20 -0.24
C TYR A 125 19.74 -13.97 1.26
N ASN A 126 19.20 -14.92 2.03
CA ASN A 126 19.03 -14.79 3.47
C ASN A 126 20.34 -15.14 4.22
N PRO A 127 21.04 -14.14 4.83
CA PRO A 127 22.31 -14.36 5.52
C PRO A 127 22.23 -15.37 6.64
N TYR A 128 21.12 -15.45 7.36
CA TYR A 128 20.95 -16.39 8.45
C TYR A 128 20.88 -17.85 7.99
N LEU A 129 20.48 -18.11 6.74
CA LEU A 129 20.33 -19.46 6.20
C LEU A 129 21.62 -19.98 5.57
N TYR A 130 22.34 -19.16 4.80
CA TYR A 130 23.62 -19.61 4.22
C TYR A 130 24.80 -19.51 5.19
N GLN A 131 24.80 -18.61 6.19
CA GLN A 131 25.82 -18.61 7.24
C GLN A 131 25.74 -19.84 8.14
N ARG A 132 24.54 -20.40 8.35
CA ARG A 132 24.39 -21.71 9.04
C ARG A 132 24.92 -22.88 8.22
N ARG A 133 24.94 -22.79 6.88
CA ARG A 133 25.55 -23.80 6.00
C ARG A 133 27.08 -23.73 5.97
N GLN A 134 27.67 -22.59 6.32
CA GLN A 134 29.13 -22.39 6.30
C GLN A 134 29.83 -22.68 7.63
N ARG A 135 29.09 -22.92 8.73
CA ARG A 135 29.67 -23.41 9.98
C ARG A 135 29.75 -24.94 9.92
N PRO A 136 30.96 -25.55 9.92
CA PRO A 136 31.08 -26.98 10.13
C PRO A 136 30.48 -27.31 11.50
N ALA A 137 29.83 -28.48 11.62
CA ALA A 137 29.46 -29.01 12.92
C ALA A 137 30.75 -29.17 13.74
N ALA A 138 30.86 -28.37 14.81
CA ALA A 138 31.88 -28.55 15.84
C ALA A 138 31.45 -29.65 16.80
#